data_AF-A0A9X2S2F0-F1
#
_entry.id   AF-A0A9X2S2F0-F1
#
_cell.length_a   1.000
_cell.length_b   1.000
_cell.length_c   1.000
_cell.angle_alpha   90.00
_cell.angle_beta   90.00
_cell.angle_gamma   90.00
#
_symmetry.space_group_name_H-M   'P 1'
#
loop_
_entity.id
_entity.type
_entity.pdbx_description
1 polymer ?
#
loop_
_entity_poly.entity_id
_entity_poly.type
_entity_poly.pdbx_seq_one_letter_code
_entity_poly.pdbx_strand_id
1 'polypeptide(L)'
;MDEEEFKDLKSYREKRAEEATQYILTKDLFAKSSCTNYDDLVKDIDHYYGGEVGKKELNDLHNKIMFEEKNYLFWELENLDYVIYRYEDKDFWIGLGGLPESLAQNLRHEEITASVIASFIIATIQLIILFVVYKQNNTYMFWDCIINSAISDMSSWYDITFGQYIILSVVLNYIIAFITCMISVYVSSKASTYISAIGIQIPILFTFGIWLNDRGMKYLTTTFYQKYSLQIIYLGLIILSLFMIFKRIKKEIIADV
;
A
#
# COMPACT_ATOMS: atom_id res chain seq x y z
N MET A 1 -12.18 -10.30 10.70
CA MET A 1 -12.82 -11.54 10.23
C MET A 1 -11.89 -12.09 9.18
N ASP A 2 -11.27 -13.24 9.43
CA ASP A 2 -10.32 -13.78 8.46
C ASP A 2 -11.01 -14.42 7.24
N GLU A 3 -10.22 -14.85 6.23
CA GLU A 3 -10.76 -15.45 5.00
C GLU A 3 -11.53 -16.76 5.25
N GLU A 4 -11.17 -17.52 6.28
CA GLU A 4 -11.81 -18.79 6.62
C GLU A 4 -13.15 -18.53 7.32
N GLU A 5 -13.16 -17.64 8.32
CA GLU A 5 -14.38 -17.14 8.97
C GLU A 5 -15.34 -16.49 7.96
N PHE A 6 -14.83 -15.75 6.98
CA PHE A 6 -15.67 -15.12 5.95
C PHE A 6 -16.32 -16.15 5.01
N LYS A 7 -15.60 -17.22 4.67
CA LYS A 7 -16.14 -18.30 3.85
C LYS A 7 -17.24 -19.07 4.59
N ASP A 8 -17.05 -19.28 5.89
CA ASP A 8 -18.05 -19.89 6.76
C ASP A 8 -19.28 -18.98 6.89
N LEU A 9 -19.09 -17.67 7.02
CA LEU A 9 -20.18 -16.69 7.05
C LEU A 9 -21.04 -16.75 5.78
N LYS A 10 -20.42 -16.82 4.59
CA LYS A 10 -21.16 -16.95 3.33
C LYS A 10 -21.97 -18.23 3.28
N SER A 11 -21.37 -19.33 3.72
CA SER A 11 -22.03 -20.64 3.73
C SER A 11 -23.21 -20.65 4.72
N TYR A 12 -23.05 -19.98 5.87
CA TYR A 12 -24.12 -19.78 6.84
C TYR A 12 -25.25 -18.91 6.27
N ARG A 13 -24.93 -17.82 5.57
CA ARG A 13 -25.89 -16.95 4.89
C ARG A 13 -26.72 -17.70 3.86
N GLU A 14 -26.10 -18.51 3.00
CA GLU A 14 -26.81 -19.30 1.99
C GLU A 14 -27.84 -20.25 2.63
N LYS A 15 -27.43 -20.94 3.70
CA LYS A 15 -28.36 -21.81 4.45
C LYS A 15 -29.57 -21.04 4.99
N ARG A 16 -29.35 -19.83 5.51
CA ARG A 16 -30.45 -18.97 5.99
C ARG A 16 -31.32 -18.46 4.85
N ALA A 17 -30.75 -18.17 3.68
CA ALA A 17 -31.49 -17.73 2.50
C ALA A 17 -32.41 -18.84 1.97
N GLU A 18 -31.99 -20.10 2.04
CA GLU A 18 -32.85 -21.24 1.76
C GLU A 18 -34.04 -21.34 2.72
N GLU A 19 -33.80 -21.19 4.04
CA GLU A 19 -34.86 -21.16 5.06
C GLU A 19 -35.87 -20.02 4.78
N ALA A 20 -35.39 -18.83 4.43
CA ALA A 20 -36.22 -17.68 4.10
C ALA A 20 -37.00 -17.90 2.80
N THR A 21 -36.39 -18.55 1.81
CA THR A 21 -37.04 -18.93 0.56
C THR A 21 -38.21 -19.88 0.79
N GLN A 22 -38.02 -20.92 1.63
CA GLN A 22 -39.11 -21.81 1.99
C GLN A 22 -40.24 -21.07 2.69
N TYR A 23 -39.92 -20.09 3.55
CA TYR A 23 -40.92 -19.27 4.23
C TYR A 23 -41.74 -18.42 3.24
N ILE A 24 -41.10 -17.66 2.35
CA ILE A 24 -41.82 -16.77 1.40
C ILE A 24 -42.65 -17.54 0.38
N LEU A 25 -42.25 -18.75 -0.02
CA LEU A 25 -43.04 -19.59 -0.93
C LEU A 25 -44.42 -19.97 -0.35
N THR A 26 -44.59 -19.91 0.97
CA THR A 26 -45.90 -20.11 1.61
C THR A 26 -46.83 -18.91 1.50
N LYS A 27 -46.34 -17.76 1.00
CA LYS A 27 -47.12 -16.53 0.88
C LYS A 27 -47.68 -16.40 -0.53
N ASP A 28 -49.01 -16.34 -0.63
CA ASP A 28 -49.75 -16.26 -1.90
C ASP A 28 -49.28 -15.13 -2.82
N LEU A 29 -48.88 -13.99 -2.25
CA LEU A 29 -48.40 -12.84 -3.00
C LEU A 29 -47.06 -13.12 -3.67
N PHE A 30 -46.14 -13.81 -2.98
CA PHE A 30 -44.84 -14.21 -3.52
C PHE A 30 -45.01 -15.29 -4.59
N ALA A 31 -45.89 -16.26 -4.37
CA ALA A 31 -46.18 -17.33 -5.32
C ALA A 31 -46.79 -16.83 -6.66
N LYS A 32 -47.36 -15.62 -6.67
CA LYS A 32 -47.89 -14.96 -7.88
C LYS A 32 -46.88 -14.01 -8.54
N SER A 33 -45.74 -13.77 -7.91
CA SER A 33 -44.66 -12.94 -8.45
C SER A 33 -43.75 -13.74 -9.39
N SER A 34 -42.84 -13.05 -10.09
CA SER A 34 -41.78 -13.69 -10.89
C SER A 34 -40.58 -14.16 -10.06
N CYS A 35 -40.54 -13.84 -8.77
CA CYS A 35 -39.42 -14.16 -7.89
C CYS A 35 -39.45 -15.66 -7.51
N THR A 36 -38.29 -16.30 -7.45
CA THR A 36 -38.20 -17.74 -7.14
C THR A 36 -37.56 -18.02 -5.78
N ASN A 37 -36.80 -17.08 -5.25
CA ASN A 37 -36.05 -17.23 -4.00
C ASN A 37 -35.90 -15.89 -3.26
N TYR A 38 -35.29 -15.93 -2.07
CA TYR A 38 -35.01 -14.75 -1.26
C TYR A 38 -34.15 -13.70 -1.99
N ASP A 39 -33.12 -14.10 -2.74
CA ASP A 39 -32.25 -13.14 -3.43
C ASP A 39 -32.97 -12.40 -4.57
N ASP A 40 -33.90 -13.08 -5.25
CA ASP A 40 -34.77 -12.45 -6.25
C ASP A 40 -35.67 -11.40 -5.58
N LEU A 41 -36.21 -11.73 -4.40
CA LEU A 41 -36.99 -10.78 -3.60
C LEU A 41 -36.14 -9.53 -3.29
N VAL A 42 -34.95 -9.70 -2.73
CA VAL A 42 -34.05 -8.58 -2.38
C VAL A 42 -33.71 -7.69 -3.58
N LYS A 43 -33.47 -8.29 -4.75
CA LYS A 43 -33.16 -7.54 -6.00
C LYS A 43 -34.36 -6.73 -6.52
N ASP A 44 -35.56 -7.28 -6.38
CA ASP A 44 -36.77 -6.70 -6.94
C ASP A 44 -37.45 -5.69 -6.01
N ILE A 45 -37.14 -5.72 -4.70
CA ILE A 45 -37.60 -4.69 -3.76
C ILE A 45 -36.90 -3.36 -4.07
N ASP A 46 -37.70 -2.37 -4.44
CA ASP A 46 -37.21 -1.02 -4.75
C ASP A 46 -36.81 -0.29 -3.45
N HIS A 47 -35.55 0.12 -3.37
CA HIS A 47 -35.02 0.89 -2.22
C HIS A 47 -35.41 2.38 -2.30
N TYR A 48 -36.10 2.80 -3.37
CA TYR A 48 -36.54 4.18 -3.57
C TYR A 48 -38.07 4.31 -3.69
N TYR A 49 -38.61 5.33 -3.02
CA TYR A 49 -40.02 5.72 -3.06
C TYR A 49 -40.42 6.17 -4.48
N GLY A 50 -40.90 5.24 -5.31
CA GLY A 50 -41.43 5.57 -6.64
C GLY A 50 -41.69 4.40 -7.61
N GLY A 51 -41.48 3.15 -7.20
CA GLY A 51 -41.52 1.99 -8.08
C GLY A 51 -42.89 1.61 -8.68
N GLU A 52 -42.84 0.76 -9.72
CA GLU A 52 -43.99 0.13 -10.36
C GLU A 52 -44.89 -0.63 -9.37
N VAL A 53 -46.20 -0.72 -9.65
CA VAL A 53 -47.21 -1.31 -8.76
C VAL A 53 -46.82 -2.71 -8.28
N GLY A 54 -46.26 -3.57 -9.15
CA GLY A 54 -45.81 -4.91 -8.76
C GLY A 54 -44.64 -4.93 -7.76
N LYS A 55 -43.74 -3.94 -7.82
CA LYS A 55 -42.65 -3.79 -6.85
C LYS A 55 -43.14 -3.25 -5.52
N LYS A 56 -44.19 -2.41 -5.54
CA LYS A 56 -44.82 -1.91 -4.31
C LYS A 56 -45.41 -3.05 -3.49
N GLU A 57 -46.11 -4.00 -4.13
CA GLU A 57 -46.69 -5.15 -3.43
C GLU A 57 -45.61 -6.04 -2.80
N LEU A 58 -44.48 -6.27 -3.49
CA LEU A 58 -43.33 -7.00 -2.93
C LEU A 58 -42.67 -6.26 -1.76
N ASN A 59 -42.57 -4.93 -1.85
CA ASN A 59 -42.03 -4.11 -0.77
C ASN A 59 -42.96 -4.13 0.47
N ASP A 60 -44.27 -4.05 0.26
CA ASP A 60 -45.27 -4.18 1.33
C ASP A 60 -45.21 -5.58 1.98
N LEU A 61 -45.00 -6.65 1.21
CA LEU A 61 -44.78 -7.99 1.73
C LEU A 61 -43.50 -8.07 2.57
N HIS A 62 -42.39 -7.55 2.06
CA HIS A 62 -41.12 -7.53 2.78
C HIS A 62 -41.23 -6.77 4.11
N ASN A 63 -41.81 -5.57 4.08
CA ASN A 63 -42.06 -4.76 5.27
C ASN A 63 -42.96 -5.48 6.27
N LYS A 64 -44.03 -6.13 5.79
CA LYS A 64 -44.90 -6.93 6.65
C LYS A 64 -44.14 -8.07 7.34
N ILE A 65 -43.34 -8.83 6.60
CA ILE A 65 -42.55 -9.94 7.16
C ILE A 65 -41.55 -9.42 8.22
N MET A 66 -40.87 -8.31 7.92
CA MET A 66 -39.83 -7.72 8.78
C MET A 66 -40.40 -7.05 10.03
N PHE A 67 -41.43 -6.21 9.89
CA PHE A 67 -41.86 -5.29 10.94
C PHE A 67 -43.16 -5.74 11.63
N GLU A 68 -44.10 -6.35 10.91
CA GLU A 68 -45.38 -6.80 11.48
C GLU A 68 -45.30 -8.23 12.00
N GLU A 69 -44.87 -9.17 11.15
CA GLU A 69 -44.69 -10.58 11.51
C GLU A 69 -43.43 -10.80 12.36
N LYS A 70 -42.51 -9.82 12.37
CA LYS A 70 -41.25 -9.82 13.13
C LYS A 70 -40.43 -11.08 12.89
N ASN A 71 -40.35 -11.50 11.63
CA ASN A 71 -39.55 -12.65 11.27
C ASN A 71 -38.05 -12.30 11.32
N TYR A 72 -37.42 -12.66 12.43
CA TYR A 72 -35.99 -12.39 12.67
C TYR A 72 -35.06 -12.97 11.61
N LEU A 73 -35.47 -13.98 10.84
CA LEU A 73 -34.66 -14.58 9.78
C LEU A 73 -34.32 -13.57 8.68
N PHE A 74 -35.25 -12.67 8.33
CA PHE A 74 -35.04 -11.68 7.29
C PHE A 74 -34.15 -10.54 7.79
N TRP A 75 -34.30 -10.16 9.07
CA TRP A 75 -33.39 -9.23 9.74
C TRP A 75 -31.97 -9.78 9.83
N GLU A 76 -31.83 -11.07 10.12
CA GLU A 76 -30.54 -11.74 10.14
C GLU A 76 -29.89 -11.73 8.75
N LEU A 77 -30.65 -12.08 7.70
CA LEU A 77 -30.15 -12.08 6.33
C LEU A 77 -29.73 -10.70 5.83
N GLU A 78 -30.51 -9.65 6.09
CA GLU A 78 -30.15 -8.29 5.70
C GLU A 78 -28.85 -7.84 6.37
N ASN A 79 -28.66 -8.19 7.65
CA ASN A 79 -27.41 -7.92 8.35
C ASN A 79 -26.23 -8.75 7.80
N LEU A 80 -26.45 -10.03 7.47
CA LEU A 80 -25.42 -10.87 6.85
C LEU A 80 -25.01 -10.31 5.49
N ASP A 81 -25.97 -9.91 4.65
CA ASP A 81 -25.74 -9.29 3.35
C ASP A 81 -24.94 -7.98 3.50
N TYR A 82 -25.30 -7.15 4.48
CA TYR A 82 -24.56 -5.94 4.79
C TYR A 82 -23.12 -6.20 5.22
N VAL A 83 -22.90 -7.17 6.12
CA VAL A 83 -21.55 -7.54 6.58
C VAL A 83 -20.72 -8.11 5.43
N ILE A 84 -21.31 -8.96 4.59
CA ILE A 84 -20.64 -9.53 3.41
C ILE A 84 -20.26 -8.42 2.44
N TYR A 85 -21.20 -7.56 2.07
CA TYR A 85 -20.95 -6.43 1.18
C TYR A 85 -19.83 -5.52 1.71
N ARG A 86 -19.86 -5.19 3.01
CA ARG A 86 -18.85 -4.36 3.65
C ARG A 86 -17.46 -5.01 3.65
N TYR A 87 -17.41 -6.34 3.78
CA TYR A 87 -16.16 -7.09 3.73
C TYR A 87 -15.59 -7.20 2.30
N GLU A 88 -16.45 -7.45 1.31
CA GLU A 88 -16.05 -7.54 -0.11
C GLU A 88 -15.56 -6.20 -0.66
N ASP A 89 -16.25 -5.11 -0.30
CA ASP A 89 -15.95 -3.75 -0.77
C ASP A 89 -15.16 -2.93 0.26
N LYS A 90 -14.38 -3.59 1.12
CA LYS A 90 -13.67 -2.95 2.24
C LYS A 90 -12.78 -1.78 1.81
N ASP A 91 -12.12 -1.89 0.66
CA ASP A 91 -11.24 -0.84 0.12
C ASP A 91 -12.02 0.46 -0.16
N PHE A 92 -13.26 0.33 -0.66
CA PHE A 92 -14.16 1.46 -0.91
C PHE A 92 -14.61 2.13 0.39
N TRP A 93 -14.99 1.34 1.40
CA TRP A 93 -15.46 1.84 2.70
C TRP A 93 -14.35 2.49 3.54
N ILE A 94 -13.13 1.98 3.45
CA ILE A 94 -11.95 2.58 4.05
C ILE A 94 -11.63 3.92 3.37
N GLY A 95 -11.70 3.98 2.03
CA GLY A 95 -11.44 5.21 1.27
C GLY A 95 -12.43 6.35 1.52
N LEU A 96 -13.66 6.04 1.95
CA LEU A 96 -14.71 7.01 2.30
C LEU A 96 -14.69 7.43 3.78
N GLY A 97 -13.75 6.93 4.59
CA GLY A 97 -13.64 7.27 6.01
C GLY A 97 -14.73 6.64 6.90
N GLY A 98 -15.41 5.60 6.42
CA GLY A 98 -16.50 4.93 7.14
C GLY A 98 -16.05 3.90 8.19
N LEU A 99 -14.75 3.62 8.27
CA LEU A 99 -14.13 2.80 9.30
C LEU A 99 -13.00 3.61 9.96
N PRO A 100 -12.94 3.70 11.30
CA PRO A 100 -11.78 4.28 11.95
C PRO A 100 -10.55 3.44 11.57
N GLU A 101 -9.51 4.12 11.11
CA GLU A 101 -8.22 3.50 10.85
C GLU A 101 -7.78 2.76 12.12
N SER A 102 -7.43 1.47 12.01
CA SER A 102 -7.10 0.66 13.19
C SER A 102 -5.94 1.33 13.96
N LEU A 103 -5.87 1.17 15.28
CA LEU A 103 -4.76 1.71 16.07
C LEU A 103 -3.40 1.26 15.49
N ALA A 104 -3.34 0.02 14.97
CA ALA A 104 -2.16 -0.54 14.33
C ALA A 104 -1.81 0.15 13.01
N GLN A 105 -2.81 0.54 12.21
CA GLN A 105 -2.61 1.27 10.97
C GLN A 105 -2.05 2.68 11.23
N ASN A 106 -2.63 3.44 12.17
CA ASN A 106 -2.12 4.76 12.56
C ASN A 106 -0.68 4.74 13.05
N LEU A 107 -0.37 3.83 13.99
CA LEU A 107 0.98 3.67 14.54
C LEU A 107 2.02 3.36 13.45
N ARG A 108 1.63 2.65 12.39
CA ARG A 108 2.51 2.35 11.26
C ARG A 108 2.75 3.56 10.36
N HIS A 109 1.73 4.37 10.09
CA HIS A 109 1.94 5.61 9.34
C HIS A 109 2.90 6.55 10.07
N GLU A 110 2.77 6.62 11.39
CA GLU A 110 3.73 7.30 12.28
C GLU A 110 5.13 6.66 12.23
N GLU A 111 5.25 5.32 12.27
CA GLU A 111 6.54 4.61 12.14
C GLU A 111 7.24 4.93 10.81
N ILE A 112 6.52 4.87 9.69
CA ILE A 112 7.08 5.12 8.36
C ILE A 112 7.52 6.58 8.24
N THR A 113 6.68 7.53 8.66
CA THR A 113 7.00 8.96 8.61
C THR A 113 8.18 9.31 9.50
N ALA A 114 8.21 8.80 10.73
CA ALA A 114 9.33 8.95 11.66
C ALA A 114 10.64 8.36 11.07
N SER A 115 10.57 7.19 10.45
CA SER A 115 11.74 6.54 9.83
C SER A 115 12.31 7.37 8.67
N VAL A 116 11.45 7.93 7.81
CA VAL A 116 11.88 8.79 6.70
C VAL A 116 12.55 10.06 7.24
N ILE A 117 11.92 10.73 8.21
CA ILE A 117 12.49 11.94 8.85
C ILE A 117 13.84 11.61 9.50
N ALA A 118 13.93 10.51 10.25
CA ALA A 118 15.16 10.08 10.88
C ALA A 118 16.28 9.83 9.85
N SER A 119 15.97 9.14 8.74
CA SER A 119 16.94 8.87 7.68
C SER A 119 17.47 10.15 7.04
N PHE A 120 16.60 11.14 6.84
CA PHE A 120 16.96 12.44 6.28
C PHE A 120 17.87 13.23 7.23
N ILE A 121 17.54 13.25 8.52
CA ILE A 121 18.35 13.90 9.56
C ILE A 121 19.73 13.25 9.63
N ILE A 122 19.80 11.92 9.67
CA ILE A 122 21.06 11.18 9.73
C ILE A 122 21.93 11.46 8.50
N ALA A 123 21.36 11.41 7.30
CA ALA A 123 22.08 11.74 6.06
C ALA A 123 22.60 13.18 6.08
N THR A 124 21.79 14.13 6.58
CA THR A 124 22.18 15.54 6.71
C THR A 124 23.36 15.70 7.66
N ILE A 125 23.31 15.07 8.84
CA ILE A 125 24.39 15.12 9.84
C ILE A 125 25.68 14.53 9.24
N GLN A 126 25.58 13.39 8.55
CA GLN A 126 26.72 12.76 7.89
C GLN A 126 27.34 13.69 6.83
N LEU A 127 26.53 14.35 6.01
CA LEU A 127 27.00 15.31 5.02
C LEU A 127 27.63 16.55 5.66
N ILE A 128 27.07 17.06 6.76
CA ILE A 128 27.66 18.18 7.51
C ILE A 128 29.06 17.81 7.98
N ILE A 129 29.22 16.65 8.62
CA ILE A 129 30.52 16.16 9.08
C ILE A 129 31.50 16.04 7.90
N LEU A 130 31.04 15.44 6.79
CA LEU A 130 31.84 15.31 5.58
C LEU A 130 32.29 16.67 5.04
N PHE A 131 31.39 17.66 4.97
CA PHE A 131 31.71 18.99 4.44
C PHE A 131 32.64 19.79 5.36
N VAL A 132 32.54 19.62 6.68
CA VAL A 132 33.48 20.23 7.64
C VAL A 132 34.89 19.72 7.41
N VAL A 133 35.05 18.40 7.23
CA VAL A 133 36.36 17.79 6.91
C VAL A 133 36.81 18.21 5.52
N TYR A 134 35.92 18.15 4.52
CA TYR A 134 36.21 18.49 3.13
C TYR A 134 36.71 19.92 2.95
N LYS A 135 36.13 20.89 3.68
CA LYS A 135 36.53 22.30 3.65
C LYS A 135 38.02 22.51 3.96
N GLN A 136 38.64 21.64 4.74
CA GLN A 136 40.05 21.74 5.11
C GLN A 136 41.01 21.49 3.94
N ASN A 137 40.54 20.88 2.84
CA ASN A 137 41.38 20.47 1.71
C ASN A 137 41.59 21.57 0.64
N ASN A 138 41.04 22.78 0.82
CA ASN A 138 41.17 23.92 -0.11
C ASN A 138 40.84 23.60 -1.59
N THR A 139 39.94 22.64 -1.82
CA THR A 139 39.55 22.18 -3.17
C THR A 139 38.60 23.14 -3.89
N TYR A 140 38.16 24.21 -3.23
CA TYR A 140 37.21 25.18 -3.79
C TYR A 140 37.75 25.88 -5.06
N MET A 141 39.07 25.97 -5.23
CA MET A 141 39.68 26.50 -6.45
C MET A 141 39.31 25.72 -7.72
N PHE A 142 38.85 24.47 -7.58
CA PHE A 142 38.43 23.63 -8.71
C PHE A 142 36.93 23.67 -8.98
N TRP A 143 36.15 24.46 -8.23
CA TRP A 143 34.67 24.44 -8.26
C TRP A 143 34.08 24.57 -9.67
N ASP A 144 34.62 25.48 -10.48
CA ASP A 144 34.17 25.75 -11.85
C ASP A 144 34.94 24.95 -12.91
N CYS A 145 35.91 24.13 -12.52
CA CYS A 145 36.67 23.30 -13.45
C CYS A 145 35.80 22.13 -13.94
N ILE A 146 35.87 21.83 -15.24
CA ILE A 146 35.21 20.68 -15.85
C ILE A 146 35.91 19.39 -15.39
N ILE A 147 35.13 18.37 -15.04
CA ILE A 147 35.68 17.09 -14.57
C ILE A 147 36.32 16.26 -15.70
N ASN A 148 35.89 16.48 -16.94
CA ASN A 148 36.43 15.86 -18.14
C ASN A 148 37.80 16.46 -18.45
N SER A 149 38.83 15.60 -18.48
CA SER A 149 40.17 15.97 -18.94
C SER A 149 40.82 14.79 -19.67
N ALA A 150 41.74 15.09 -20.59
CA ALA A 150 42.49 14.07 -21.34
C ALA A 150 43.42 13.23 -20.43
N ILE A 151 43.75 13.72 -19.23
CA ILE A 151 44.67 13.10 -18.27
C ILE A 151 43.92 12.61 -17.02
N SER A 152 42.62 12.92 -16.88
CA SER A 152 41.84 12.45 -15.74
C SER A 152 41.38 11.01 -15.96
N ASP A 153 41.51 10.16 -14.94
CA ASP A 153 40.90 8.82 -14.88
C ASP A 153 39.36 8.85 -14.89
N MET A 154 38.77 10.05 -14.85
CA MET A 154 37.34 10.29 -14.79
C MET A 154 36.84 10.89 -16.10
N SER A 155 36.45 10.02 -17.03
CA SER A 155 35.75 10.41 -18.26
C SER A 155 34.24 10.33 -18.05
N SER A 156 33.53 11.45 -18.26
CA SER A 156 32.11 11.62 -18.03
C SER A 156 31.34 11.95 -19.32
N TRP A 157 30.16 11.38 -19.49
CA TRP A 157 29.23 11.68 -20.59
C TRP A 157 28.71 13.12 -20.60
N TYR A 158 28.86 13.82 -19.48
CA TYR A 158 28.35 15.18 -19.29
C TYR A 158 29.52 16.11 -18.96
N ASP A 159 29.51 17.30 -19.56
CA ASP A 159 30.43 18.39 -19.25
C ASP A 159 29.98 19.12 -17.98
N ILE A 160 30.05 18.42 -16.85
CA ILE A 160 29.73 18.97 -15.53
C ILE A 160 30.96 19.57 -14.88
N THR A 161 30.76 20.65 -14.15
CA THR A 161 31.81 21.20 -13.29
C THR A 161 32.00 20.34 -12.05
N PHE A 162 33.16 20.47 -11.40
CA PHE A 162 33.46 19.80 -10.15
C PHE A 162 32.41 20.13 -9.07
N GLY A 163 31.98 21.40 -8.96
CA GLY A 163 30.91 21.80 -8.04
C GLY A 163 29.58 21.13 -8.34
N GLN A 164 29.20 21.03 -9.62
CA GLN A 164 27.98 20.31 -10.03
C GLN A 164 28.06 18.81 -9.70
N TYR A 165 29.23 18.19 -9.85
CA TYR A 165 29.45 16.80 -9.47
C TYR A 165 29.31 16.57 -7.95
N ILE A 166 29.79 17.51 -7.12
CA ILE A 166 29.59 17.48 -5.67
C ILE A 166 28.10 17.56 -5.33
N ILE A 167 27.36 18.51 -5.93
CA ILE A 167 25.91 18.66 -5.71
C ILE A 167 25.17 17.37 -6.12
N LEU A 168 25.51 16.80 -7.27
CA LEU A 168 24.93 15.54 -7.73
C LEU A 168 25.19 14.38 -6.75
N SER A 169 26.40 14.32 -6.19
CA SER A 169 26.77 13.33 -5.18
C SER A 169 25.98 13.50 -3.88
N VAL A 170 25.68 14.74 -3.47
CA VAL A 170 24.81 15.03 -2.32
C VAL A 170 23.38 14.55 -2.58
N VAL A 171 22.82 14.86 -3.74
CA VAL A 171 21.47 14.43 -4.12
C VAL A 171 21.37 12.90 -4.13
N LEU A 172 22.37 12.22 -4.71
CA LEU A 172 22.42 10.75 -4.71
C LEU A 172 22.54 10.17 -3.31
N ASN A 173 23.27 10.81 -2.41
CA ASN A 173 23.38 10.36 -1.02
C ASN A 173 22.01 10.33 -0.33
N TYR A 174 21.19 11.39 -0.51
CA TYR A 174 19.82 11.41 0.02
C TYR A 174 18.93 10.33 -0.62
N ILE A 175 19.05 10.09 -1.93
CA ILE A 175 18.31 9.02 -2.62
C ILE A 175 18.69 7.65 -2.04
N ILE A 176 19.98 7.39 -1.84
CA ILE A 176 20.48 6.15 -1.25
C ILE A 176 20.00 5.98 0.20
N ALA A 177 20.02 7.05 1.00
CA ALA A 177 19.49 7.05 2.37
C ALA A 177 18.00 6.71 2.39
N PHE A 178 17.22 7.29 1.47
CA PHE A 178 15.80 6.97 1.31
C PHE A 178 15.57 5.50 0.92
N ILE A 179 16.27 4.99 -0.09
CA ILE A 179 16.15 3.60 -0.56
C ILE A 179 16.48 2.62 0.58
N THR A 180 17.59 2.84 1.28
CA THR A 180 18.01 1.97 2.39
C THR A 180 17.04 2.02 3.57
N CYS A 181 16.48 3.20 3.88
CA CYS A 181 15.40 3.35 4.84
C CYS A 181 14.19 2.49 4.46
N MET A 182 13.71 2.60 3.22
CA MET A 182 12.53 1.86 2.76
C MET A 182 12.74 0.34 2.76
N ILE A 183 13.93 -0.13 2.37
CA ILE A 183 14.29 -1.54 2.48
C ILE A 183 14.28 -2.00 3.93
N SER A 184 14.88 -1.22 4.85
CA SER A 184 14.92 -1.53 6.28
C SER A 184 13.53 -1.64 6.89
N VAL A 185 12.67 -0.65 6.62
CA VAL A 185 11.26 -0.59 7.03
C VAL A 185 10.47 -1.80 6.48
N TYR A 186 10.69 -2.19 5.23
CA TYR A 186 10.04 -3.36 4.65
C TYR A 186 10.51 -4.67 5.30
N VAL A 187 11.82 -4.86 5.48
CA VAL A 187 12.39 -6.06 6.11
C VAL A 187 11.91 -6.20 7.55
N SER A 188 11.88 -5.09 8.29
CA SER A 188 11.37 -5.04 9.67
C SER A 188 9.94 -5.58 9.76
N SER A 189 9.07 -5.24 8.80
CA SER A 189 7.67 -5.71 8.75
C SER A 189 7.50 -7.22 8.52
N LYS A 190 8.55 -7.92 8.08
CA LYS A 190 8.52 -9.37 7.82
C LYS A 190 9.27 -10.17 8.86
N ALA A 191 10.17 -9.54 9.61
CA ALA A 191 10.93 -10.20 10.63
C ALA A 191 10.07 -10.41 11.87
N SER A 192 10.08 -11.62 12.42
CA SER A 192 9.36 -11.95 13.66
C SER A 192 10.04 -11.39 14.92
N THR A 193 11.33 -11.05 14.82
CA THR A 193 12.13 -10.53 15.94
C THR A 193 13.12 -9.47 15.46
N TYR A 194 13.49 -8.57 16.35
CA TYR A 194 14.53 -7.55 16.09
C TYR A 194 15.87 -8.17 15.69
N ILE A 195 16.26 -9.30 16.30
CA ILE A 195 17.49 -10.03 15.97
C ILE A 195 17.45 -10.56 14.53
N SER A 196 16.31 -11.11 14.09
CA SER A 196 16.11 -11.56 12.72
C SER A 196 16.16 -10.39 11.73
N ALA A 197 15.55 -9.25 12.07
CA ALA A 197 15.59 -8.04 11.25
C ALA A 197 17.03 -7.57 11.00
N ILE A 198 17.86 -7.45 12.04
CA ILE A 198 19.28 -7.11 11.91
C ILE A 198 20.02 -8.17 11.08
N GLY A 199 19.77 -9.45 11.37
CA GLY A 199 20.43 -10.57 10.69
C GLY A 199 20.21 -10.56 9.18
N ILE A 200 19.03 -10.14 8.73
CA ILE A 200 18.71 -9.99 7.29
C ILE A 200 19.30 -8.69 6.72
N GLN A 201 19.30 -7.59 7.49
CA GLN A 201 19.80 -6.30 7.02
C GLN A 201 21.31 -6.26 6.79
N ILE A 202 22.11 -6.98 7.58
CA ILE A 202 23.58 -6.98 7.41
C ILE A 202 24.02 -7.49 6.01
N PRO A 203 23.58 -8.67 5.53
CA PRO A 203 23.89 -9.14 4.18
C PRO A 203 23.40 -8.19 3.08
N ILE A 204 22.22 -7.58 3.27
CA ILE A 204 21.67 -6.61 2.32
C ILE A 204 22.58 -5.39 2.25
N LEU A 205 22.97 -4.81 3.39
CA LEU A 205 23.89 -3.68 3.47
C LEU A 205 25.24 -4.00 2.84
N PHE A 206 25.79 -5.19 3.08
CA PHE A 206 27.07 -5.61 2.51
C PHE A 206 27.00 -5.74 0.99
N THR A 207 25.96 -6.41 0.48
CA THR A 207 25.74 -6.57 -0.97
C THR A 207 25.53 -5.22 -1.64
N PHE A 208 24.73 -4.35 -1.03
CA PHE A 208 24.45 -3.02 -1.53
C PHE A 208 25.69 -2.12 -1.50
N GLY A 209 26.51 -2.23 -0.44
CA GLY A 209 27.78 -1.52 -0.33
C GLY A 209 28.79 -1.93 -1.40
N ILE A 210 28.92 -3.24 -1.68
CA ILE A 210 29.75 -3.73 -2.79
C ILE A 210 29.27 -3.15 -4.12
N TRP A 211 27.97 -3.21 -4.38
CA TRP A 211 27.40 -2.67 -5.61
C TRP A 211 27.61 -1.15 -5.74
N LEU A 212 27.42 -0.40 -4.66
CA LEU A 212 27.63 1.05 -4.63
C LEU A 212 29.09 1.43 -4.95
N ASN A 213 30.05 0.65 -4.43
CA ASN A 213 31.48 0.86 -4.66
C ASN A 213 31.91 0.45 -6.08
N ASP A 214 31.43 -0.68 -6.58
CA ASP A 214 31.86 -1.26 -7.86
C ASP A 214 31.13 -0.67 -9.07
N ARG A 215 29.87 -0.27 -8.93
CA ARG A 215 29.02 0.20 -10.04
C ARG A 215 28.22 1.45 -9.75
N GLY A 216 27.97 1.78 -8.49
CA GLY A 216 27.09 2.86 -8.08
C GLY A 216 27.70 4.25 -8.24
N MET A 217 28.00 4.91 -7.11
CA MET A 217 28.26 6.36 -7.08
C MET A 217 29.48 6.78 -7.91
N LYS A 218 30.56 6.00 -7.89
CA LYS A 218 31.81 6.33 -8.60
C LYS A 218 31.61 6.44 -10.11
N TYR A 219 30.65 5.71 -10.66
CA TYR A 219 30.51 5.54 -12.10
C TYR A 219 29.28 6.25 -12.68
N LEU A 220 28.51 7.00 -11.88
CA LEU A 220 27.22 7.57 -12.30
C LEU A 220 27.28 8.32 -13.64
N THR A 221 28.33 9.12 -13.83
CA THR A 221 28.49 9.93 -15.03
C THR A 221 29.46 9.34 -16.04
N THR A 222 30.05 8.16 -15.75
CA THR A 222 31.20 7.65 -16.49
C THR A 222 30.88 7.19 -17.91
N THR A 223 31.86 7.30 -18.81
CA THR A 223 31.75 6.77 -20.18
C THR A 223 31.89 5.25 -20.29
N PHE A 224 32.36 4.55 -19.24
CA PHE A 224 32.43 3.08 -19.24
C PHE A 224 31.06 2.39 -19.32
N TYR A 225 30.00 3.05 -18.85
CA TYR A 225 28.62 2.56 -18.93
C TYR A 225 27.81 3.37 -19.94
N GLN A 226 26.69 2.82 -20.40
CA GLN A 226 25.77 3.56 -21.26
C GLN A 226 25.23 4.81 -20.52
N LYS A 227 25.11 5.93 -21.24
CA LYS A 227 24.83 7.27 -20.69
C LYS A 227 23.73 7.34 -19.62
N TYR A 228 22.66 6.56 -19.76
CA TYR A 228 21.49 6.59 -18.87
C TYR A 228 21.34 5.35 -17.99
N SER A 229 22.25 4.38 -18.06
CA SER A 229 22.05 3.07 -17.41
C SER A 229 21.94 3.17 -15.89
N LEU A 230 22.84 3.93 -15.26
CA LEU A 230 22.88 4.05 -13.80
C LEU A 230 21.71 4.91 -13.29
N GLN A 231 21.33 5.97 -14.00
CA GLN A 231 20.17 6.79 -13.67
C GLN A 231 18.88 5.97 -13.73
N ILE A 232 18.73 5.10 -14.74
CA ILE A 232 17.61 4.17 -14.85
C ILE A 232 17.62 3.18 -13.68
N ILE A 233 18.78 2.67 -13.26
CA ILE A 233 18.87 1.77 -12.11
C ILE A 233 18.42 2.48 -10.82
N TYR A 234 18.89 3.71 -10.55
CA TYR A 234 18.45 4.47 -9.38
C TYR A 234 16.94 4.78 -9.42
N LEU A 235 16.39 5.15 -10.58
CA LEU A 235 14.93 5.32 -10.75
C LEU A 235 14.18 4.01 -10.48
N GLY A 236 14.69 2.89 -10.98
CA GLY A 236 14.14 1.56 -10.71
C GLY A 236 14.16 1.21 -9.23
N LEU A 237 15.24 1.53 -8.52
CA LEU A 237 15.35 1.31 -7.07
C LEU A 237 14.36 2.18 -6.28
N ILE A 238 14.16 3.45 -6.69
CA ILE A 238 13.15 4.32 -6.08
C ILE A 238 11.75 3.71 -6.27
N ILE A 239 11.39 3.35 -7.50
CA ILE A 239 10.08 2.76 -7.81
C ILE A 239 9.88 1.46 -7.03
N LEU A 240 10.90 0.59 -6.99
CA LEU A 240 10.87 -0.66 -6.23
C LEU A 240 10.67 -0.40 -4.73
N SER A 241 11.36 0.60 -4.17
CA SER A 241 11.24 0.97 -2.77
C SER A 241 9.84 1.46 -2.41
N LEU A 242 9.23 2.28 -3.26
CA LEU A 242 7.85 2.75 -3.10
C LEU A 242 6.86 1.59 -3.23
N PHE A 243 7.09 0.69 -4.18
CA PHE A 243 6.26 -0.49 -4.37
C PHE A 243 6.29 -1.42 -3.15
N MET A 244 7.44 -1.61 -2.50
CA MET A 244 7.56 -2.41 -1.27
C MET A 244 6.70 -1.86 -0.14
N ILE A 245 6.69 -0.53 0.04
CA ILE A 245 5.84 0.14 1.04
C ILE A 245 4.36 0.00 0.71
N PHE A 246 3.98 0.22 -0.56
CA PHE A 246 2.60 0.04 -1.00
C PHE A 246 2.11 -1.38 -0.71
N LYS A 247 2.93 -2.40 -1.01
CA LYS A 247 2.62 -3.80 -0.71
C LYS A 247 2.50 -4.08 0.80
N ARG A 248 3.34 -3.44 1.63
CA ARG A 248 3.25 -3.53 3.09
C ARG A 248 1.91 -2.98 3.58
N ILE A 249 1.55 -1.77 3.16
CA ILE A 249 0.30 -1.10 3.56
C ILE A 249 -0.91 -1.94 3.14
N LYS A 250 -0.97 -2.40 1.88
CA LYS A 250 -2.12 -3.16 1.36
C LYS A 250 -2.33 -4.50 2.08
N LYS A 251 -1.26 -5.24 2.40
CA LYS A 251 -1.38 -6.56 3.05
C LYS A 251 -2.03 -6.45 4.44
N GLU A 252 -1.75 -5.37 5.17
CA GLU A 252 -2.20 -5.24 6.55
C GLU A 252 -3.62 -4.65 6.66
N ILE A 253 -4.06 -3.86 5.67
CA ILE A 253 -5.48 -3.51 5.52
C ILE A 253 -6.34 -4.78 5.40
N ILE A 254 -5.82 -5.82 4.74
CA ILE A 254 -6.53 -7.09 4.60
C ILE A 254 -6.57 -7.87 5.92
N ALA A 255 -5.55 -7.76 6.78
CA ALA A 255 -5.41 -8.54 8.01
C ALA A 255 -6.13 -7.93 9.23
N ASP A 256 -6.33 -6.61 9.26
CA ASP A 256 -7.02 -5.91 10.36
C ASP A 256 -8.55 -5.86 10.20
N VAL A 257 -9.09 -6.36 9.08
CA VAL A 257 -10.54 -6.42 8.78
C VAL A 257 -11.10 -7.79 9.16
#